data_AF-A0AA42PVR2-F1
#
_entry.id   AF-A0AA42PVR2-F1
#
_cell.length_a   1.000
_cell.length_b   1.000
_cell.length_c   1.000
_cell.angle_alpha   90.00
_cell.angle_beta   90.00
_cell.angle_gamma   90.00
#
_symmetry.space_group_name_H-M   'P 1'
#
loop_
_entity.id
_entity.type
_entity.pdbx_description
1 polymer ?
#
loop_
_entity_poly.entity_id
_entity_poly.type
_entity_poly.pdbx_seq_one_letter_code
_entity_poly.pdbx_strand_id
1 'polypeptide(L)'
;MKNELPDDIDQLKAMLRKQRTMLNDQQTRLRQYAGQLAGYEQEINRLKTQLDKLRRMLFGQSSEKSRNKLENKIRQAEKRLAELENRLEAAKNCLNDDKPVLDAPTDAEVAPQTTPEKPARNTSRQPLPADLPRETQTLQPADSVCPSCGGELKVMGETISEQLEIINTAFKVIETVRPKLACSRCDVIVQAPLPAKPVEGSRVGSSLLARILVGKYVEHTPLYRQSEIYARHGLTLSRNTMVRWVAMMGNRLRPLYETLNQYVLQAGKVHTDDTPVRVLEPGSGRTRTGRLWVYVRDDRNAGSTEPPAVWFSYSADRKGEHPQRHLAGYKGVLQADAYGGYDALYESGHIREAACMAHARRKIHDEHARRPTEMTNEALKRIAALNVIEAEIRGLPPDERLIARKGRTIPLMQSLHDWVLEQMKTLSVHAEMAKAFTYMLKQWDALNEYCRNGQVEIDNNIGENALRTVAVGRKNYLFFGSDNGGEAAAIIYSLLGTCRLNGVEPEGWLREVISKINDWPSNRVDELLPWNLSSVK
;
A
#
# COMPACT_ATOMS: atom_id res chain seq x y z
N MET A 1 -71.39 -5.85 -24.71
CA MET A 1 -72.47 -6.78 -24.33
C MET A 1 -73.23 -6.17 -23.17
N LYS A 2 -74.56 -6.17 -23.22
CA LYS A 2 -75.43 -5.62 -22.15
C LYS A 2 -75.19 -6.40 -20.85
N ASN A 3 -74.79 -5.72 -19.77
CA ASN A 3 -74.75 -6.28 -18.43
C ASN A 3 -76.18 -6.26 -17.87
N GLU A 4 -76.98 -7.25 -18.25
CA GLU A 4 -78.25 -7.53 -17.58
C GLU A 4 -77.92 -8.41 -16.36
N LEU A 5 -77.82 -7.76 -15.20
CA LEU A 5 -77.77 -8.46 -13.92
C LEU A 5 -79.17 -9.03 -13.64
N PRO A 6 -79.30 -10.29 -13.17
CA PRO A 6 -80.60 -10.86 -12.83
C PRO A 6 -81.27 -10.07 -11.70
N ASP A 7 -82.59 -9.84 -11.76
CA ASP A 7 -83.35 -9.21 -10.67
C ASP A 7 -83.65 -10.16 -9.51
N ASP A 8 -83.34 -11.45 -9.66
CA ASP A 8 -83.44 -12.46 -8.62
C ASP A 8 -82.25 -12.36 -7.64
N ILE A 9 -82.58 -12.00 -6.39
CA ILE A 9 -81.62 -11.82 -5.29
C ILE A 9 -80.77 -13.07 -5.07
N ASP A 10 -81.33 -14.28 -5.22
CA ASP A 10 -80.58 -15.50 -4.97
C ASP A 10 -79.64 -15.85 -6.13
N GLN A 11 -79.99 -15.49 -7.38
CA GLN A 11 -79.08 -15.55 -8.51
C GLN A 11 -77.93 -14.54 -8.40
N LEU A 12 -78.20 -13.32 -7.94
CA LEU A 12 -77.17 -12.31 -7.66
C LEU A 12 -76.20 -12.78 -6.56
N LYS A 13 -76.71 -13.36 -5.48
CA LYS A 13 -75.87 -13.95 -4.41
C LYS A 13 -75.02 -15.11 -4.94
N ALA A 14 -75.55 -15.94 -5.84
CA ALA A 14 -74.79 -17.02 -6.47
C ALA A 14 -73.68 -16.47 -7.39
N MET A 15 -73.94 -15.43 -8.18
CA MET A 15 -72.95 -14.75 -9.01
C MET A 15 -71.84 -14.11 -8.16
N LEU A 16 -72.20 -13.42 -7.07
CA LEU A 16 -71.23 -12.84 -6.12
C LEU A 16 -70.35 -13.89 -5.46
N ARG A 17 -70.92 -15.04 -5.05
CA ARG A 17 -70.14 -16.16 -4.51
C ARG A 17 -69.16 -16.71 -5.55
N LYS A 18 -69.62 -16.91 -6.79
CA LYS A 18 -68.79 -17.39 -7.91
C LYS A 18 -67.66 -16.41 -8.27
N GLN A 19 -67.96 -15.11 -8.26
CA GLN A 19 -66.97 -14.07 -8.52
C GLN A 19 -65.94 -13.99 -7.38
N ARG A 20 -66.39 -14.13 -6.13
CA ARG A 20 -65.49 -14.16 -4.96
C ARG A 20 -64.57 -15.39 -4.96
N THR A 21 -65.06 -16.55 -5.39
CA THR A 21 -64.20 -17.73 -5.58
C THR A 21 -63.18 -17.53 -6.70
N MET A 22 -63.57 -16.95 -7.84
CA MET A 22 -62.64 -16.64 -8.93
C MET A 22 -61.56 -15.63 -8.52
N LEU A 23 -61.92 -14.58 -7.77
CA LEU A 23 -60.97 -13.59 -7.26
C LEU A 23 -59.98 -14.20 -6.26
N ASN A 24 -60.44 -15.09 -5.38
CA ASN A 24 -59.57 -15.79 -4.44
C ASN A 24 -58.59 -16.74 -5.16
N ASP A 25 -59.05 -17.45 -6.18
CA ASP A 25 -58.20 -18.31 -7.01
C ASP A 25 -57.14 -17.49 -7.76
N GLN A 26 -57.53 -16.34 -8.32
CA GLN A 26 -56.62 -15.43 -9.03
C GLN A 26 -55.58 -14.83 -8.08
N GLN A 27 -55.97 -14.41 -6.86
CA GLN A 27 -55.03 -13.93 -5.84
C GLN A 27 -54.05 -15.03 -5.40
N THR A 28 -54.52 -16.28 -5.31
CA THR A 28 -53.65 -17.41 -4.95
C THR A 28 -52.61 -17.68 -6.03
N ARG A 29 -52.99 -17.63 -7.31
CA ARG A 29 -52.05 -17.76 -8.43
C ARG A 29 -51.04 -16.62 -8.48
N LEU A 30 -51.47 -15.37 -8.27
CA LEU A 30 -50.58 -14.21 -8.23
C LEU A 30 -49.52 -14.34 -7.12
N ARG A 31 -49.91 -14.82 -5.93
CA ARG A 31 -48.95 -15.10 -4.84
C ARG A 31 -47.96 -16.20 -5.20
N GLN A 32 -48.41 -17.26 -5.88
CA GLN A 32 -47.52 -18.33 -6.34
C GLN A 32 -46.52 -17.82 -7.39
N TYR A 33 -46.96 -17.01 -8.37
CA TYR A 33 -46.06 -16.43 -9.36
C TYR A 33 -45.07 -15.42 -8.76
N ALA A 34 -45.51 -14.56 -7.83
CA ALA A 34 -44.63 -13.65 -7.11
C ALA A 34 -43.54 -14.40 -6.33
N GLY A 35 -43.88 -15.53 -5.71
CA GLY A 35 -42.90 -16.40 -5.04
C GLY A 35 -41.89 -17.03 -6.01
N GLN A 36 -42.33 -17.46 -7.20
CA GLN A 36 -41.45 -18.00 -8.24
C GLN A 36 -40.49 -16.94 -8.79
N LEU A 37 -40.97 -15.72 -9.03
CA LEU A 37 -40.14 -14.60 -9.47
C LEU A 37 -39.05 -14.26 -8.44
N ALA A 38 -39.42 -14.14 -7.16
CA ALA A 38 -38.47 -13.89 -6.09
C ALA A 38 -37.40 -14.99 -5.99
N GLY A 39 -37.79 -16.26 -6.18
CA GLY A 39 -36.85 -17.38 -6.22
C GLY A 39 -35.87 -17.32 -7.39
N TYR A 40 -36.35 -16.99 -8.60
CA TYR A 40 -35.48 -16.82 -9.76
C TYR A 40 -34.52 -15.64 -9.60
N GLU A 41 -34.99 -14.50 -9.09
CA GLU A 41 -34.15 -13.34 -8.83
C GLU A 41 -33.05 -13.62 -7.80
N GLN A 42 -33.36 -14.39 -6.75
CA GLN A 42 -32.38 -14.82 -5.76
C GLN A 42 -31.30 -15.72 -6.35
N GLU A 43 -31.68 -16.69 -7.19
CA GLU A 43 -30.74 -17.63 -7.81
C GLU A 43 -29.87 -16.96 -8.90
N ILE A 44 -30.44 -16.03 -9.68
CA ILE A 44 -29.71 -15.18 -10.64
C ILE A 44 -28.64 -14.36 -9.89
N ASN A 45 -29.00 -13.72 -8.78
CA ASN A 45 -28.06 -12.95 -7.97
C ASN A 45 -26.94 -13.81 -7.37
N ARG A 46 -27.27 -15.03 -6.93
CA ARG A 46 -26.28 -16.00 -6.45
C ARG A 46 -25.30 -16.41 -7.56
N LEU A 47 -25.79 -16.68 -8.77
CA LEU A 47 -24.96 -17.06 -9.92
C LEU A 47 -24.07 -15.90 -10.39
N LYS A 48 -24.59 -14.67 -10.43
CA LYS A 48 -23.78 -13.46 -10.72
C LYS A 48 -22.63 -13.31 -9.72
N THR A 49 -22.91 -13.52 -8.44
CA THR A 49 -21.89 -13.49 -7.37
C THR A 49 -20.81 -14.57 -7.55
N GLN A 50 -21.21 -15.78 -7.94
CA GLN A 50 -20.27 -16.88 -8.23
C GLN A 50 -19.41 -16.59 -9.47
N LEU A 51 -19.98 -15.99 -10.51
CA LEU A 51 -19.26 -15.59 -11.72
C LEU A 51 -18.21 -14.54 -11.42
N ASP A 52 -18.53 -13.52 -10.63
CA ASP A 52 -17.56 -12.49 -10.24
C ASP A 52 -16.40 -13.08 -9.44
N LYS A 53 -16.69 -14.03 -8.55
CA LYS A 53 -15.64 -14.76 -7.81
C LYS A 53 -14.75 -15.57 -8.75
N LEU A 54 -15.33 -16.31 -9.70
CA LEU A 54 -14.58 -17.12 -10.67
C LEU A 54 -13.75 -16.24 -11.62
N ARG A 55 -14.30 -15.11 -12.08
CA ARG A 55 -13.59 -14.14 -12.92
C ARG A 55 -12.40 -13.52 -12.17
N ARG A 56 -12.57 -13.11 -10.91
CA ARG A 56 -11.46 -12.61 -10.06
C ARG A 56 -10.36 -13.66 -9.86
N MET A 57 -10.73 -14.93 -9.70
CA MET A 57 -9.78 -16.04 -9.60
C MET A 57 -9.01 -16.27 -10.91
N LEU A 58 -9.61 -16.02 -12.07
CA LEU A 58 -8.98 -16.15 -13.40
C LEU A 58 -7.84 -15.15 -13.60
N PHE A 59 -7.98 -13.94 -13.08
CA PHE A 59 -6.96 -12.89 -13.16
C PHE A 59 -5.81 -13.08 -12.14
N GLY A 60 -5.85 -14.13 -11.28
CA GLY A 60 -4.93 -14.31 -10.17
C GLY A 60 -4.02 -15.54 -10.19
N GLN A 61 -4.19 -16.52 -11.10
CA GLN A 61 -3.42 -17.79 -11.06
C GLN A 61 -2.60 -18.07 -12.33
N SER A 62 -1.33 -18.43 -12.15
CA SER A 62 -0.40 -18.86 -13.21
C SER A 62 -0.27 -20.39 -13.28
N SER A 63 -1.15 -21.02 -14.07
CA SER A 63 -0.95 -22.34 -14.69
C SER A 63 -2.03 -22.51 -15.76
N GLU A 64 -1.64 -22.70 -17.03
CA GLU A 64 -2.58 -22.83 -18.17
C GLU A 64 -3.66 -23.89 -17.94
N LYS A 65 -3.33 -24.99 -17.26
CA LYS A 65 -4.27 -26.09 -16.99
C LYS A 65 -5.36 -25.69 -15.98
N SER A 66 -5.02 -24.87 -14.98
CA SER A 66 -5.98 -24.33 -14.02
C SER A 66 -6.87 -23.24 -14.62
N ARG A 67 -6.31 -22.46 -15.55
CA ARG A 67 -7.02 -21.42 -16.31
C ARG A 67 -8.15 -22.02 -17.17
N ASN A 68 -7.85 -23.05 -17.96
CA ASN A 68 -8.84 -23.71 -18.82
C ASN A 68 -10.01 -24.33 -18.02
N LYS A 69 -9.72 -24.91 -16.84
CA LYS A 69 -10.76 -25.45 -15.95
C LYS A 69 -11.67 -24.35 -15.40
N LEU A 70 -11.12 -23.17 -15.13
CA LEU A 70 -11.86 -22.03 -14.60
C LEU A 70 -12.69 -21.34 -15.68
N GLU A 71 -12.15 -21.18 -16.89
CA GLU A 71 -12.88 -20.68 -18.07
C GLU A 71 -14.06 -21.57 -18.42
N ASN A 72 -13.91 -22.90 -18.37
CA ASN A 72 -15.01 -23.84 -18.57
C ASN A 72 -16.12 -23.69 -17.51
N LYS A 73 -15.75 -23.46 -16.25
CA LYS A 73 -16.73 -23.21 -15.17
C LYS A 73 -17.46 -21.88 -15.34
N ILE A 74 -16.76 -20.84 -15.78
CA ILE A 74 -17.34 -19.53 -16.11
C ILE A 74 -18.37 -19.70 -17.23
N ARG A 75 -18.00 -20.36 -18.33
CA ARG A 75 -18.89 -20.59 -19.47
C ARG A 75 -20.15 -21.39 -19.08
N GLN A 76 -20.02 -22.41 -18.22
CA GLN A 76 -21.17 -23.17 -17.72
C GLN A 76 -22.10 -22.32 -16.84
N ALA A 77 -21.55 -21.48 -15.97
CA ALA A 77 -22.32 -20.60 -15.11
C ALA A 77 -23.00 -19.45 -15.90
N GLU A 78 -22.34 -18.90 -16.92
CA GLU A 78 -22.93 -17.92 -17.84
C GLU A 78 -24.12 -18.51 -18.62
N LYS A 79 -24.00 -19.75 -19.13
CA LYS A 79 -25.10 -20.43 -19.81
C LYS A 79 -26.32 -20.62 -18.90
N ARG A 80 -26.10 -21.03 -17.65
CA ARG A 80 -27.17 -21.23 -16.66
C ARG A 80 -27.81 -19.91 -16.23
N LEU A 81 -27.02 -18.84 -16.14
CA LEU A 81 -27.52 -17.50 -15.86
C LEU A 81 -28.47 -17.03 -16.97
N ALA A 82 -28.05 -17.15 -18.23
CA ALA A 82 -28.88 -16.77 -19.38
C ALA A 82 -30.18 -17.57 -19.45
N GLU A 83 -30.15 -18.88 -19.13
CA GLU A 83 -31.36 -19.70 -19.07
C GLU A 83 -32.34 -19.21 -17.98
N LEU A 84 -31.84 -18.88 -16.79
CA LEU A 84 -32.68 -18.39 -15.70
C LEU A 84 -33.19 -16.97 -15.94
N GLU A 85 -32.39 -16.10 -16.55
CA GLU A 85 -32.83 -14.76 -16.96
C GLU A 85 -33.94 -14.84 -18.01
N ASN A 86 -33.84 -15.74 -19.00
CA ASN A 86 -34.91 -15.98 -19.97
C ASN A 86 -36.19 -16.54 -19.32
N ARG A 87 -36.06 -17.43 -18.32
CA ARG A 87 -37.21 -17.96 -17.58
C ARG A 87 -37.86 -16.91 -16.68
N LEU A 88 -37.07 -16.02 -16.09
CA LEU A 88 -37.56 -14.87 -15.33
C LEU A 88 -38.32 -13.92 -16.23
N GLU A 89 -37.78 -13.61 -17.42
CA GLU A 89 -38.42 -12.73 -18.39
C GLU A 89 -39.71 -13.33 -18.95
N ALA A 90 -39.72 -14.63 -19.29
CA ALA A 90 -40.93 -15.33 -19.69
C ALA A 90 -41.99 -15.31 -18.57
N ALA A 91 -41.58 -15.52 -17.31
CA ALA A 91 -42.49 -15.46 -16.16
C ALA A 91 -43.03 -14.04 -15.91
N LYS A 92 -42.23 -12.99 -16.15
CA LYS A 92 -42.65 -11.58 -16.09
C LYS A 92 -43.62 -11.24 -17.22
N ASN A 93 -43.39 -11.76 -18.42
CA ASN A 93 -44.28 -11.56 -19.57
C ASN A 93 -45.65 -12.24 -19.37
N CYS A 94 -45.71 -13.41 -18.72
CA CYS A 94 -46.99 -14.04 -18.35
C CYS A 94 -47.82 -13.24 -17.32
N LEU A 95 -47.24 -12.24 -16.64
CA LEU A 95 -47.95 -11.35 -15.72
C LEU A 95 -48.43 -10.04 -16.39
N ASN A 96 -48.04 -9.79 -17.65
CA ASN A 96 -48.20 -8.50 -18.33
C ASN A 96 -49.14 -8.51 -19.56
N ASP A 97 -49.89 -9.58 -19.82
CA ASP A 97 -50.92 -9.58 -20.88
C ASP A 97 -52.18 -8.78 -20.47
N ASP A 98 -52.07 -7.45 -20.53
CA ASP A 98 -53.18 -6.49 -20.73
C ASP A 98 -52.62 -5.07 -20.95
N LYS A 99 -52.18 -4.74 -22.19
CA LYS A 99 -52.54 -3.52 -22.97
C LYS A 99 -51.61 -3.22 -24.16
N PRO A 100 -52.12 -2.50 -25.19
CA PRO A 100 -51.48 -2.33 -26.49
C PRO A 100 -50.53 -1.13 -26.58
N VAL A 101 -49.69 -1.23 -27.61
CA VAL A 101 -48.66 -0.31 -28.12
C VAL A 101 -49.24 1.03 -28.59
N LEU A 102 -48.56 2.14 -28.28
CA LEU A 102 -48.61 3.40 -29.03
C LEU A 102 -47.24 4.09 -29.05
N ASP A 103 -46.92 4.64 -30.22
CA ASP A 103 -45.64 5.19 -30.70
C ASP A 103 -45.18 6.51 -30.05
N ALA A 104 -43.88 6.80 -30.25
CA ALA A 104 -43.12 8.00 -29.89
C ALA A 104 -43.52 9.27 -30.69
N PRO A 105 -43.02 10.48 -30.32
CA PRO A 105 -41.71 10.92 -30.86
C PRO A 105 -40.86 11.88 -29.98
N THR A 106 -39.54 11.93 -30.27
CA THR A 106 -38.55 13.07 -30.29
C THR A 106 -38.57 14.17 -29.19
N ASP A 107 -37.47 14.67 -28.60
CA ASP A 107 -36.15 15.08 -29.14
C ASP A 107 -35.06 15.24 -28.04
N ALA A 108 -33.81 15.25 -28.53
CA ALA A 108 -32.51 15.74 -28.02
C ALA A 108 -32.36 16.37 -26.61
N GLU A 109 -31.32 15.95 -25.87
CA GLU A 109 -30.06 16.73 -25.72
C GLU A 109 -28.98 15.95 -24.94
N VAL A 110 -27.72 16.23 -25.30
CA VAL A 110 -26.51 15.50 -24.92
C VAL A 110 -25.68 16.33 -23.93
N ALA A 111 -25.24 15.67 -22.85
CA ALA A 111 -24.07 15.94 -21.99
C ALA A 111 -24.16 17.14 -20.98
N PRO A 112 -23.38 17.17 -19.87
CA PRO A 112 -22.19 16.35 -19.61
C PRO A 112 -22.09 15.67 -18.23
N GLN A 113 -21.23 14.66 -18.25
CA GLN A 113 -20.62 13.99 -17.12
C GLN A 113 -19.84 14.99 -16.26
N THR A 114 -20.22 15.13 -14.98
CA THR A 114 -19.37 15.79 -13.98
C THR A 114 -18.20 14.88 -13.66
N THR A 115 -17.08 15.20 -14.31
CA THR A 115 -15.75 14.67 -14.02
C THR A 115 -15.36 15.03 -12.58
N PRO A 116 -14.63 14.14 -11.87
CA PRO A 116 -14.12 14.42 -10.54
C PRO A 116 -13.17 15.62 -10.59
N GLU A 117 -13.35 16.55 -9.64
CA GLU A 117 -12.51 17.73 -9.45
C GLU A 117 -11.03 17.36 -9.46
N LYS A 118 -10.33 17.82 -10.50
CA LYS A 118 -8.87 17.93 -10.48
C LYS A 118 -8.53 19.03 -9.46
N PRO A 119 -7.54 18.83 -8.58
CA PRO A 119 -7.01 19.93 -7.80
C PRO A 119 -6.56 21.03 -8.76
N ALA A 120 -6.94 22.27 -8.45
CA ALA A 120 -6.58 23.45 -9.23
C ALA A 120 -5.08 23.41 -9.53
N ARG A 121 -4.74 23.28 -10.83
CA ARG A 121 -3.37 23.46 -11.31
C ARG A 121 -3.02 24.91 -11.06
N ASN A 122 -2.28 25.16 -9.99
CA ASN A 122 -1.47 26.36 -9.90
C ASN A 122 -0.38 26.22 -10.97
N THR A 123 -0.56 26.84 -12.14
CA THR A 123 0.35 26.71 -13.29
C THR A 123 1.55 27.65 -13.23
N SER A 124 1.89 28.19 -12.07
CA SER A 124 3.25 28.71 -11.86
C SER A 124 4.17 27.49 -11.77
N ARG A 125 5.03 27.29 -12.79
CA ARG A 125 6.12 26.31 -12.68
C ARG A 125 6.89 26.65 -11.40
N GLN A 126 7.03 25.68 -10.49
CA GLN A 126 7.87 25.90 -9.33
C GLN A 126 9.30 26.22 -9.80
N PRO A 127 9.98 27.18 -9.16
CA PRO A 127 11.34 27.52 -9.52
C PRO A 127 12.24 26.29 -9.33
N LEU A 128 13.23 26.15 -10.21
CA LEU A 128 14.23 25.10 -10.05
C LEU A 128 15.06 25.36 -8.77
N PRO A 129 15.53 24.32 -8.07
CA PRO A 129 16.32 24.48 -6.86
C PRO A 129 17.53 25.42 -7.07
N ALA A 130 17.75 26.33 -6.13
CA ALA A 130 18.78 27.37 -6.23
C ALA A 130 20.21 26.79 -6.12
N ASP A 131 20.34 25.63 -5.51
CA ASP A 131 21.58 24.88 -5.28
C ASP A 131 22.03 24.06 -6.50
N LEU A 132 21.17 23.86 -7.51
CA LEU A 132 21.59 23.22 -8.76
C LEU A 132 22.60 24.11 -9.50
N PRO A 133 23.69 23.52 -10.05
CA PRO A 133 24.66 24.25 -10.85
C PRO A 133 23.97 24.79 -12.11
N ARG A 134 24.23 26.06 -12.44
CA ARG A 134 23.67 26.75 -13.61
C ARG A 134 24.77 27.08 -14.61
N GLU A 135 24.63 26.60 -15.83
CA GLU A 135 25.41 27.05 -16.99
C GLU A 135 24.60 28.11 -17.72
N THR A 136 25.15 29.32 -17.87
CA THR A 136 24.46 30.43 -18.54
C THR A 136 24.95 30.54 -19.97
N GLN A 137 24.05 30.33 -20.94
CA GLN A 137 24.30 30.59 -22.35
C GLN A 137 23.59 31.88 -22.77
N THR A 138 24.35 32.92 -23.10
CA THR A 138 23.80 34.19 -23.58
C THR A 138 23.68 34.18 -25.10
N LEU A 139 22.47 34.35 -25.63
CA LEU A 139 22.22 34.54 -27.05
C LEU A 139 22.21 36.03 -27.37
N GLN A 140 23.13 36.47 -28.26
CA GLN A 140 23.15 37.85 -28.73
C GLN A 140 22.21 38.02 -29.94
N PRO A 141 21.56 39.19 -30.11
CA PRO A 141 20.86 39.51 -31.35
C PRO A 141 21.78 39.37 -32.56
N ALA A 142 21.24 38.90 -33.69
CA ALA A 142 22.01 38.79 -34.93
C ALA A 142 22.42 40.17 -35.47
N ASP A 143 21.58 41.18 -35.24
CA ASP A 143 21.83 42.55 -35.66
C ASP A 143 22.72 43.30 -34.66
N SER A 144 23.77 43.94 -35.16
CA SER A 144 24.67 44.79 -34.36
C SER A 144 24.21 46.25 -34.27
N VAL A 145 23.19 46.63 -35.04
CA VAL A 145 22.60 47.96 -35.10
C VAL A 145 21.08 47.86 -35.18
N CYS A 146 20.38 48.94 -34.87
CA CYS A 146 18.92 48.97 -34.96
C CYS A 146 18.47 48.69 -36.41
N PRO A 147 17.71 47.60 -36.66
CA PRO A 147 17.30 47.24 -38.01
C PRO A 147 16.36 48.25 -38.66
N SER A 148 15.79 49.19 -37.90
CA SER A 148 14.90 50.24 -38.41
C SER A 148 15.61 51.57 -38.71
N CYS A 149 16.68 51.92 -38.01
CA CYS A 149 17.32 53.24 -38.15
C CYS A 149 18.86 53.23 -38.16
N GLY A 150 19.50 52.08 -38.03
CA GLY A 150 20.96 51.94 -38.02
C GLY A 150 21.67 52.46 -36.76
N GLY A 151 20.92 52.90 -35.74
CA GLY A 151 21.47 53.38 -34.47
C GLY A 151 22.08 52.28 -33.62
N GLU A 152 22.91 52.67 -32.64
CA GLU A 152 23.55 51.76 -31.69
C GLU A 152 22.53 51.12 -30.73
N LEU A 153 22.62 49.79 -30.55
CA LEU A 153 21.76 49.04 -29.63
C LEU A 153 22.30 49.07 -28.20
N LYS A 154 21.41 49.26 -27.22
CA LYS A 154 21.74 49.23 -25.78
C LYS A 154 20.94 48.13 -25.08
N VAL A 155 21.54 47.51 -24.07
CA VAL A 155 20.89 46.48 -23.26
C VAL A 155 19.72 47.11 -22.47
N MET A 156 18.51 46.56 -22.62
CA MET A 156 17.27 47.08 -22.01
C MET A 156 16.55 46.04 -21.14
N GLY A 157 17.31 45.11 -20.56
CA GLY A 157 16.80 43.99 -19.78
C GLY A 157 17.05 42.64 -20.45
N GLU A 158 16.79 41.57 -19.72
CA GLU A 158 16.97 40.19 -20.19
C GLU A 158 15.78 39.33 -19.78
N THR A 159 15.51 38.32 -20.61
CA THR A 159 14.54 37.27 -20.28
C THR A 159 15.32 35.99 -20.04
N ILE A 160 15.27 35.48 -18.81
CA ILE A 160 15.96 34.24 -18.44
C ILE A 160 15.02 33.06 -18.67
N SER A 161 15.47 32.07 -19.44
CA SER A 161 14.81 30.78 -19.59
C SER A 161 15.71 29.69 -19.03
N GLU A 162 15.25 28.99 -18.00
CA GLU A 162 15.99 27.85 -17.43
C GLU A 162 15.65 26.55 -18.16
N GLN A 163 16.66 25.73 -18.44
CA GLN A 163 16.54 24.37 -18.97
C GLN A 163 17.29 23.39 -18.06
N LEU A 164 16.74 22.19 -17.84
CA LEU A 164 17.38 21.14 -17.07
C LEU A 164 18.14 20.19 -18.01
N GLU A 165 19.44 20.04 -17.75
CA GLU A 165 20.34 19.13 -18.46
C GLU A 165 21.00 18.13 -17.49
N ILE A 166 21.50 17.00 -18.01
CA ILE A 166 22.16 15.95 -17.22
C ILE A 166 23.65 15.81 -17.59
N ILE A 167 24.56 15.92 -16.62
CA ILE A 167 26.03 15.99 -16.85
C ILE A 167 26.71 14.58 -16.88
N ASN A 168 25.93 13.50 -16.85
CA ASN A 168 26.30 12.07 -16.87
C ASN A 168 26.59 11.38 -15.52
N THR A 169 26.12 10.13 -15.42
CA THR A 169 26.59 9.10 -14.50
C THR A 169 27.91 8.50 -15.02
N ALA A 170 29.02 9.20 -14.86
CA ALA A 170 30.32 8.73 -15.35
C ALA A 170 30.96 7.71 -14.38
N PHE A 171 31.43 6.58 -14.92
CA PHE A 171 32.27 5.66 -14.17
C PHE A 171 33.73 6.12 -14.20
N LYS A 172 34.42 6.04 -13.05
CA LYS A 172 35.85 6.32 -12.95
C LYS A 172 36.59 5.14 -12.35
N VAL A 173 37.83 4.94 -12.78
CA VAL A 173 38.79 4.02 -12.16
C VAL A 173 39.68 4.84 -11.24
N ILE A 174 39.83 4.40 -9.99
CA ILE A 174 40.78 4.99 -9.04
C ILE A 174 42.00 4.09 -9.01
N GLU A 175 43.12 4.58 -9.54
CA GLU A 175 44.41 3.88 -9.52
C GLU A 175 45.20 4.30 -8.28
N THR A 176 45.43 3.36 -7.37
CA THR A 176 46.25 3.58 -6.17
C THR A 176 47.67 3.08 -6.41
N VAL A 177 48.57 3.99 -6.77
CA VAL A 177 49.99 3.68 -6.96
C VAL A 177 50.72 3.73 -5.62
N ARG A 178 51.34 2.62 -5.21
CA ARG A 178 52.15 2.51 -3.98
C ARG A 178 53.58 2.14 -4.34
N PRO A 179 54.48 3.11 -4.56
CA PRO A 179 55.88 2.81 -4.90
C PRO A 179 56.54 1.99 -3.79
N LYS A 180 57.34 0.99 -4.19
CA LYS A 180 58.28 0.30 -3.31
C LYS A 180 59.61 1.04 -3.39
N LEU A 181 60.10 1.53 -2.27
CA LEU A 181 61.39 2.22 -2.19
C LEU A 181 62.37 1.31 -1.45
N ALA A 182 63.58 1.16 -1.96
CA ALA A 182 64.66 0.42 -1.30
C ALA A 182 65.67 1.41 -0.72
N CYS A 183 66.10 1.20 0.52
CA CYS A 183 67.19 1.96 1.12
C CYS A 183 68.50 1.66 0.39
N SER A 184 69.16 2.68 -0.15
CA SER A 184 70.44 2.53 -0.88
C SER A 184 71.63 2.08 -0.03
N ARG A 185 71.47 2.02 1.31
CA ARG A 185 72.54 1.64 2.25
C ARG A 185 72.39 0.25 2.84
N CYS A 186 71.17 -0.24 2.98
CA CYS A 186 70.88 -1.50 3.69
C CYS A 186 69.81 -2.35 3.00
N ASP A 187 69.39 -1.98 1.78
CA ASP A 187 68.43 -2.69 0.93
C ASP A 187 67.03 -2.95 1.56
N VAL A 188 66.72 -2.33 2.70
CA VAL A 188 65.39 -2.40 3.31
C VAL A 188 64.36 -1.80 2.37
N ILE A 189 63.33 -2.58 2.04
CA ILE A 189 62.21 -2.16 1.19
C ILE A 189 61.08 -1.63 2.05
N VAL A 190 60.68 -0.38 1.79
CA VAL A 190 59.51 0.27 2.41
C VAL A 190 58.42 0.52 1.37
N GLN A 191 57.17 0.32 1.78
CA GLN A 191 55.99 0.58 0.95
C GLN A 191 54.84 1.00 1.86
N ALA A 192 54.05 1.99 1.43
CA ALA A 192 52.81 2.35 2.13
C ALA A 192 51.83 1.16 2.17
N PRO A 193 51.10 0.91 3.28
CA PRO A 193 50.08 -0.13 3.34
C PRO A 193 48.94 0.14 2.34
N LEU A 194 48.22 -0.91 1.93
CA LEU A 194 47.06 -0.73 1.07
C LEU A 194 45.90 -0.16 1.90
N PRO A 195 45.22 0.91 1.47
CA PRO A 195 44.02 1.38 2.15
C PRO A 195 42.97 0.26 2.22
N ALA A 196 42.23 0.20 3.32
CA ALA A 196 41.13 -0.75 3.49
C ALA A 196 40.11 -0.56 2.36
N LYS A 197 39.65 -1.68 1.79
CA LYS A 197 38.61 -1.69 0.76
C LYS A 197 37.28 -2.09 1.37
N PRO A 198 36.14 -1.57 0.87
CA PRO A 198 34.82 -2.01 1.32
C PRO A 198 34.60 -3.51 1.23
N VAL A 199 35.09 -4.10 0.14
CA VAL A 199 35.00 -5.54 -0.15
C VAL A 199 36.41 -6.05 -0.46
N GLU A 200 36.94 -6.88 0.44
CA GLU A 200 38.27 -7.45 0.31
C GLU A 200 38.41 -8.27 -0.99
N GLY A 201 39.56 -8.16 -1.65
CA GLY A 201 39.80 -8.81 -2.95
C GLY A 201 38.96 -8.29 -4.13
N SER A 202 38.09 -7.29 -3.93
CA SER A 202 37.27 -6.71 -5.00
C SER A 202 37.83 -5.39 -5.55
N ARG A 203 37.35 -5.02 -6.76
CA ARG A 203 37.64 -3.73 -7.41
C ARG A 203 36.54 -2.69 -7.17
N VAL A 204 35.49 -3.04 -6.45
CA VAL A 204 34.34 -2.17 -6.20
C VAL A 204 34.65 -1.15 -5.10
N GLY A 205 34.36 0.12 -5.36
CA GLY A 205 34.44 1.19 -4.36
C GLY A 205 33.09 1.46 -3.68
N SER A 206 33.10 2.24 -2.61
CA SER A 206 31.91 2.56 -1.80
C SER A 206 30.79 3.21 -2.61
N SER A 207 31.13 4.15 -3.51
CA SER A 207 30.14 4.85 -4.34
C SER A 207 29.38 3.91 -5.28
N LEU A 208 30.08 2.95 -5.90
CA LEU A 208 29.44 1.98 -6.80
C LEU A 208 28.55 1.01 -6.04
N LEU A 209 28.97 0.58 -4.84
CA LEU A 209 28.12 -0.24 -3.96
C LEU A 209 26.87 0.52 -3.54
N ALA A 210 27.01 1.77 -3.10
CA ALA A 210 25.88 2.62 -2.73
C ALA A 210 24.88 2.75 -3.89
N ARG A 211 25.36 3.10 -5.09
CA ARG A 211 24.53 3.20 -6.30
C ARG A 211 23.77 1.92 -6.62
N ILE A 212 24.43 0.75 -6.52
CA ILE A 212 23.79 -0.55 -6.78
C ILE A 212 22.66 -0.82 -5.77
N LEU A 213 22.91 -0.54 -4.48
CA LEU A 213 21.94 -0.76 -3.41
C LEU A 213 20.75 0.20 -3.52
N VAL A 214 20.99 1.50 -3.68
CA VAL A 214 19.93 2.51 -3.87
C VAL A 214 19.12 2.21 -5.13
N GLY A 215 19.80 1.94 -6.25
CA GLY A 215 19.15 1.55 -7.50
C GLY A 215 18.23 0.33 -7.33
N LYS A 216 18.60 -0.64 -6.48
CA LYS A 216 17.80 -1.85 -6.27
C LYS A 216 16.66 -1.66 -5.29
N TYR A 217 16.92 -1.00 -4.16
CA TYR A 217 16.02 -1.00 -3.00
C TYR A 217 15.21 0.28 -2.86
N VAL A 218 15.66 1.39 -3.46
CA VAL A 218 14.95 2.69 -3.47
C VAL A 218 14.31 2.94 -4.83
N GLU A 219 15.07 2.76 -5.91
CA GLU A 219 14.58 2.97 -7.29
C GLU A 219 13.93 1.72 -7.89
N HIS A 220 14.01 0.59 -7.17
CA HIS A 220 13.40 -0.68 -7.56
C HIS A 220 13.86 -1.21 -8.92
N THR A 221 15.07 -0.86 -9.36
CA THR A 221 15.71 -1.34 -10.59
C THR A 221 16.41 -2.68 -10.33
N PRO A 222 15.92 -3.80 -10.91
CA PRO A 222 16.55 -5.10 -10.74
C PRO A 222 18.00 -5.12 -11.25
N LEU A 223 18.85 -5.95 -10.64
CA LEU A 223 20.29 -5.98 -10.94
C LEU A 223 20.61 -6.28 -12.41
N TYR A 224 19.77 -7.03 -13.13
CA TYR A 224 20.00 -7.25 -14.56
C TYR A 224 19.81 -5.96 -15.39
N ARG A 225 18.81 -5.13 -15.05
CA ARG A 225 18.62 -3.82 -15.69
C ARG A 225 19.73 -2.85 -15.31
N GLN A 226 20.20 -2.89 -14.07
CA GLN A 226 21.38 -2.12 -13.68
C GLN A 226 22.60 -2.53 -14.51
N SER A 227 22.83 -3.82 -14.73
CA SER A 227 23.90 -4.32 -15.61
C SER A 227 23.81 -3.72 -17.01
N GLU A 228 22.62 -3.69 -17.60
CA GLU A 228 22.38 -3.15 -18.95
C GLU A 228 22.54 -1.61 -18.98
N ILE A 229 22.10 -0.91 -17.93
CA ILE A 229 22.34 0.53 -17.77
C ILE A 229 23.85 0.79 -17.72
N TYR A 230 24.59 0.05 -16.90
CA TYR A 230 26.04 0.26 -16.76
C TYR A 230 26.80 -0.07 -18.05
N ALA A 231 26.37 -1.09 -18.80
CA ALA A 231 26.95 -1.41 -20.11
C ALA A 231 26.79 -0.27 -21.12
N ARG A 232 25.66 0.45 -21.12
CA ARG A 232 25.46 1.64 -21.96
C ARG A 232 26.41 2.79 -21.62
N HIS A 233 26.94 2.83 -20.41
CA HIS A 233 27.96 3.77 -19.96
C HIS A 233 29.38 3.19 -20.04
N GLY A 234 29.58 2.08 -20.78
CA GLY A 234 30.89 1.47 -21.01
C GLY A 234 31.42 0.56 -19.88
N LEU A 235 30.61 0.27 -18.85
CA LEU A 235 31.00 -0.61 -17.75
C LEU A 235 30.22 -1.94 -17.77
N THR A 236 30.89 -3.01 -18.19
CA THR A 236 30.32 -4.36 -18.18
C THR A 236 30.47 -5.01 -16.80
N LEU A 237 29.37 -5.14 -16.05
CA LEU A 237 29.32 -5.80 -14.74
C LEU A 237 28.33 -6.96 -14.74
N SER A 238 28.78 -8.19 -14.45
CA SER A 238 27.88 -9.34 -14.40
C SER A 238 26.87 -9.25 -13.24
N ARG A 239 25.64 -9.69 -13.51
CA ARG A 239 24.57 -9.82 -12.48
C ARG A 239 25.04 -10.59 -11.25
N ASN A 240 25.75 -11.71 -11.44
CA ASN A 240 26.22 -12.56 -10.35
C ASN A 240 27.21 -11.83 -9.43
N THR A 241 28.06 -10.96 -10.00
CA THR A 241 28.97 -10.12 -9.21
C THR A 241 28.21 -9.15 -8.34
N MET A 242 27.18 -8.48 -8.89
CA MET A 242 26.33 -7.58 -8.10
C MET A 242 25.52 -8.31 -7.04
N VAL A 243 24.99 -9.51 -7.33
CA VAL A 243 24.30 -10.35 -6.33
C VAL A 243 25.23 -10.67 -5.16
N ARG A 244 26.47 -11.07 -5.44
CA ARG A 244 27.47 -11.33 -4.38
C ARG A 244 27.74 -10.07 -3.55
N TRP A 245 27.92 -8.92 -4.19
CA TRP A 245 28.13 -7.66 -3.48
C TRP A 245 26.95 -7.27 -2.59
N VAL A 246 25.70 -7.44 -3.06
CA VAL A 246 24.51 -7.19 -2.24
C VAL A 246 24.49 -8.06 -0.99
N ALA A 247 24.80 -9.36 -1.13
CA ALA A 247 24.87 -10.27 0.02
C ALA A 247 25.98 -9.88 1.01
N MET A 248 27.17 -9.53 0.51
CA MET A 248 28.27 -9.06 1.35
C MET A 248 27.92 -7.77 2.10
N MET A 249 27.23 -6.83 1.45
CA MET A 249 26.77 -5.60 2.08
C MET A 249 25.71 -5.86 3.14
N GLY A 250 24.79 -6.80 2.92
CA GLY A 250 23.84 -7.23 3.96
C GLY A 250 24.57 -7.68 5.24
N ASN A 251 25.62 -8.49 5.10
CA ASN A 251 26.42 -8.91 6.26
C ASN A 251 27.23 -7.76 6.87
N ARG A 252 27.84 -6.89 6.04
CA ARG A 252 28.66 -5.79 6.52
C ARG A 252 27.86 -4.74 7.30
N LEU A 253 26.63 -4.46 6.85
CA LEU A 253 25.73 -3.49 7.47
C LEU A 253 24.95 -4.05 8.66
N ARG A 254 25.12 -5.36 8.97
CA ARG A 254 24.37 -6.03 10.04
C ARG A 254 24.53 -5.39 11.42
N PRO A 255 25.73 -4.99 11.88
CA PRO A 255 25.87 -4.34 13.20
C PRO A 255 25.02 -3.07 13.30
N LEU A 256 24.99 -2.26 12.23
CA LEU A 256 24.19 -1.04 12.19
C LEU A 256 22.69 -1.32 12.18
N TYR A 257 22.28 -2.38 11.48
CA TYR A 257 20.91 -2.88 11.50
C TYR A 257 20.47 -3.38 12.88
N GLU A 258 21.36 -4.05 13.62
CA GLU A 258 21.08 -4.51 14.98
C GLU A 258 20.91 -3.33 15.95
N THR A 259 21.77 -2.31 15.85
CA THR A 259 21.61 -1.06 16.60
C THR A 259 20.29 -0.36 16.25
N LEU A 260 19.93 -0.29 14.96
CA LEU A 260 18.65 0.28 14.51
C LEU A 260 17.44 -0.48 15.09
N ASN A 261 17.49 -1.81 15.09
CA ASN A 261 16.44 -2.65 15.68
C ASN A 261 16.25 -2.31 17.17
N GLN A 262 17.33 -2.30 17.95
CA GLN A 262 17.27 -1.92 19.37
C GLN A 262 16.63 -0.54 19.57
N TYR A 263 17.01 0.44 18.75
CA TYR A 263 16.43 1.78 18.79
C TYR A 263 14.93 1.81 18.46
N VAL A 264 14.47 1.03 17.47
CA VAL A 264 13.03 0.91 17.13
C VAL A 264 12.26 0.30 18.30
N LEU A 265 12.80 -0.74 18.94
CA LEU A 265 12.14 -1.46 20.04
C LEU A 265 12.25 -0.77 21.42
N GLN A 266 12.99 0.32 21.54
CA GLN A 266 12.98 1.17 22.74
C GLN A 266 11.75 2.09 22.82
N ALA A 267 10.99 2.23 21.72
CA ALA A 267 9.81 3.10 21.69
C ALA A 267 8.69 2.57 22.59
N GLY A 268 7.88 3.48 23.15
CA GLY A 268 6.68 3.09 23.92
C GLY A 268 5.56 2.49 23.05
N LYS A 269 5.60 2.73 21.73
CA LYS A 269 4.67 2.23 20.72
C LYS A 269 5.43 1.89 19.44
N VAL A 270 5.13 0.74 18.85
CA VAL A 270 5.68 0.31 17.55
C VAL A 270 4.54 -0.10 16.63
N HIS A 271 4.57 0.36 15.39
CA HIS A 271 3.67 -0.10 14.33
C HIS A 271 4.21 -1.39 13.72
N THR A 272 3.35 -2.36 13.40
CA THR A 272 3.77 -3.58 12.71
C THR A 272 2.77 -4.07 11.67
N ASP A 273 3.28 -4.71 10.62
CA ASP A 273 2.53 -5.39 9.58
C ASP A 273 3.51 -6.35 8.84
N ASP A 274 3.01 -7.12 7.88
CA ASP A 274 3.83 -8.01 7.07
C ASP A 274 3.46 -7.96 5.58
N THR A 275 4.40 -8.36 4.73
CA THR A 275 4.12 -8.49 3.30
C THR A 275 4.77 -9.73 2.68
N PRO A 276 4.07 -10.45 1.79
CA PRO A 276 4.59 -11.68 1.20
C PRO A 276 5.71 -11.41 0.19
N VAL A 277 6.74 -12.24 0.22
CA VAL A 277 7.84 -12.22 -0.76
C VAL A 277 8.03 -13.61 -1.33
N ARG A 278 8.29 -13.72 -2.63
CA ARG A 278 8.62 -15.00 -3.25
C ARG A 278 10.08 -15.31 -3.03
N VAL A 279 10.39 -16.53 -2.67
CA VAL A 279 11.75 -17.01 -2.44
C VAL A 279 11.94 -18.27 -3.27
N LEU A 280 13.02 -18.33 -4.05
CA LEU A 280 13.34 -19.52 -4.84
C LEU A 280 13.53 -20.72 -3.92
N GLU A 281 13.03 -21.86 -4.39
CA GLU A 281 13.25 -23.17 -3.77
C GLU A 281 14.06 -24.02 -4.76
N PRO A 282 15.41 -24.00 -4.67
CA PRO A 282 16.27 -24.67 -5.64
C PRO A 282 15.92 -26.14 -5.83
N GLY A 283 15.97 -26.61 -7.08
CA GLY A 283 15.61 -27.99 -7.45
C GLY A 283 14.12 -28.26 -7.67
N SER A 284 13.22 -27.41 -7.15
CA SER A 284 11.77 -27.61 -7.30
C SER A 284 11.15 -26.97 -8.54
N GLY A 285 11.84 -26.01 -9.16
CA GLY A 285 11.27 -25.12 -10.20
C GLY A 285 10.18 -24.18 -9.68
N ARG A 286 10.00 -24.06 -8.36
CA ARG A 286 8.95 -23.27 -7.70
C ARG A 286 9.55 -22.21 -6.78
N THR A 287 8.66 -21.34 -6.29
CA THR A 287 8.93 -20.40 -5.21
C THR A 287 8.08 -20.74 -4.00
N ARG A 288 8.64 -20.60 -2.81
CA ARG A 288 7.87 -20.52 -1.57
C ARG A 288 7.55 -19.07 -1.20
N THR A 289 6.62 -18.89 -0.27
CA THR A 289 6.21 -17.56 0.21
C THR A 289 6.85 -17.27 1.57
N GLY A 290 7.91 -16.47 1.57
CA GLY A 290 8.45 -15.85 2.78
C GLY A 290 7.72 -14.57 3.14
N ARG A 291 8.11 -13.94 4.25
CA ARG A 291 7.56 -12.67 4.74
C ARG A 291 8.66 -11.67 5.03
N LEU A 292 8.35 -10.41 4.75
CA LEU A 292 9.03 -9.28 5.36
C LEU A 292 8.07 -8.63 6.34
N TRP A 293 8.41 -8.68 7.62
CA TRP A 293 7.74 -7.99 8.71
C TRP A 293 8.30 -6.57 8.79
N VAL A 294 7.48 -5.62 9.19
CA VAL A 294 7.91 -4.25 9.46
C VAL A 294 7.62 -3.89 10.91
N TYR A 295 8.52 -3.11 11.49
CA TYR A 295 8.39 -2.48 12.79
C TYR A 295 8.77 -1.01 12.62
N VAL A 296 7.86 -0.08 12.90
CA VAL A 296 8.10 1.35 12.69
C VAL A 296 7.96 2.10 14.00
N ARG A 297 9.02 2.85 14.34
CA ARG A 297 9.01 3.91 15.34
C ARG A 297 8.81 5.23 14.59
N ASP A 298 7.64 5.82 14.71
CA ASP A 298 7.35 7.14 14.17
C ASP A 298 6.25 7.80 15.02
N ASP A 299 6.68 8.63 15.96
CA ASP A 299 5.81 9.34 16.90
C ASP A 299 5.74 10.84 16.58
N ARG A 300 6.13 11.25 15.37
CA ARG A 300 6.03 12.65 14.93
C ARG A 300 4.58 13.15 14.94
N ASN A 301 3.62 12.27 14.63
CA ASN A 301 2.19 12.58 14.77
C ASN A 301 1.76 12.87 16.21
N ALA A 302 2.56 12.46 17.20
CA ALA A 302 2.37 12.73 18.62
C ALA A 302 3.35 13.82 19.14
N GLY A 303 3.88 14.66 18.24
CA GLY A 303 4.78 15.77 18.60
C GLY A 303 6.20 15.35 18.99
N SER A 304 6.58 14.08 18.78
CA SER A 304 7.94 13.63 19.10
C SER A 304 8.98 14.23 18.15
N THR A 305 10.11 14.65 18.70
CA THR A 305 11.30 15.10 17.96
C THR A 305 12.33 13.98 17.74
N GLU A 306 12.08 12.79 18.29
CA GLU A 306 12.95 11.64 18.14
C GLU A 306 13.02 11.18 16.67
N PRO A 307 14.19 10.79 16.16
CA PRO A 307 14.34 10.32 14.79
C PRO A 307 13.40 9.13 14.47
N PRO A 308 12.54 9.23 13.43
CA PRO A 308 11.74 8.10 12.99
C PRO A 308 12.63 6.99 12.40
N ALA A 309 12.25 5.73 12.60
CA ALA A 309 13.02 4.58 12.15
C ALA A 309 12.11 3.43 11.72
N VAL A 310 12.58 2.67 10.73
CA VAL A 310 11.91 1.45 10.26
C VAL A 310 12.87 0.27 10.29
N TRP A 311 12.40 -0.80 10.91
CA TRP A 311 13.06 -2.09 10.96
C TRP A 311 12.24 -3.11 10.18
N PHE A 312 12.86 -3.76 9.19
CA PHE A 312 12.30 -4.92 8.50
C PHE A 312 12.99 -6.20 8.99
N SER A 313 12.21 -7.25 9.21
CA SER A 313 12.74 -8.58 9.50
C SER A 313 12.22 -9.60 8.49
N TYR A 314 13.06 -10.55 8.09
CA TYR A 314 12.71 -11.60 7.14
C TYR A 314 12.37 -12.92 7.87
N SER A 315 11.37 -13.63 7.37
CA SER A 315 11.10 -15.02 7.76
C SER A 315 10.69 -15.90 6.58
N ALA A 316 10.93 -17.20 6.73
CA ALA A 316 10.65 -18.19 5.69
C ALA A 316 9.15 -18.47 5.46
N ASP A 317 8.30 -18.15 6.45
CA ASP A 317 6.83 -18.29 6.41
C ASP A 317 6.16 -17.19 7.25
N ARG A 318 4.83 -17.23 7.41
CA ARG A 318 4.02 -16.24 8.16
C ARG A 318 3.67 -16.69 9.58
N LYS A 319 4.38 -17.62 10.21
CA LYS A 319 3.97 -18.09 11.55
C LYS A 319 4.14 -17.01 12.63
N GLY A 320 3.29 -17.07 13.65
CA GLY A 320 3.35 -16.16 14.82
C GLY A 320 4.64 -16.29 15.65
N GLU A 321 5.37 -17.40 15.55
CA GLU A 321 6.68 -17.56 16.22
C GLU A 321 7.71 -16.50 15.81
N HIS A 322 7.60 -15.94 14.60
CA HIS A 322 8.54 -14.94 14.10
C HIS A 322 8.36 -13.60 14.81
N PRO A 323 7.17 -12.96 14.80
CA PRO A 323 6.98 -11.74 15.58
C PRO A 323 7.17 -11.97 17.09
N GLN A 324 6.89 -13.15 17.63
CA GLN A 324 7.25 -13.51 19.02
C GLN A 324 8.76 -13.45 19.26
N ARG A 325 9.57 -14.00 18.35
CA ARG A 325 11.03 -13.92 18.44
C ARG A 325 11.54 -12.49 18.26
N HIS A 326 10.98 -11.75 17.32
CA HIS A 326 11.36 -10.36 17.04
C HIS A 326 11.09 -9.43 18.24
N LEU A 327 9.95 -9.63 18.92
CA LEU A 327 9.47 -8.78 20.00
C LEU A 327 9.70 -9.37 21.40
N ALA A 328 10.53 -10.42 21.53
CA ALA A 328 10.69 -11.15 22.79
C ALA A 328 11.11 -10.27 23.99
N GLY A 329 11.87 -9.20 23.74
CA GLY A 329 12.27 -8.23 24.77
C GLY A 329 11.45 -6.94 24.80
N TYR A 330 10.46 -6.78 23.92
CA TYR A 330 9.69 -5.55 23.77
C TYR A 330 8.60 -5.42 24.84
N LYS A 331 8.42 -4.22 25.36
CA LYS A 331 7.34 -3.85 26.29
C LYS A 331 6.77 -2.51 25.85
N GLY A 332 5.45 -2.42 25.70
CA GLY A 332 4.81 -1.21 25.19
C GLY A 332 3.52 -1.51 24.46
N VAL A 333 3.16 -0.65 23.50
CA VAL A 333 2.01 -0.85 22.63
C VAL A 333 2.47 -1.37 21.28
N LEU A 334 1.81 -2.40 20.76
CA LEU A 334 1.98 -2.87 19.40
C LEU A 334 0.74 -2.49 18.59
N GLN A 335 0.94 -1.62 17.61
CA GLN A 335 -0.13 -1.17 16.73
C GLN A 335 -0.12 -1.97 15.43
N ALA A 336 -1.19 -2.74 15.19
CA ALA A 336 -1.22 -3.73 14.12
C ALA A 336 -2.62 -3.88 13.50
N ASP A 337 -2.71 -4.66 12.42
CA ASP A 337 -3.97 -5.28 12.03
C ASP A 337 -4.31 -6.45 12.97
N ALA A 338 -5.55 -6.95 12.89
CA ALA A 338 -6.01 -8.07 13.72
C ALA A 338 -5.53 -9.43 13.15
N TYR A 339 -4.24 -9.54 12.83
CA TYR A 339 -3.65 -10.80 12.41
C TYR A 339 -3.44 -11.71 13.62
N GLY A 340 -4.14 -12.86 13.64
CA GLY A 340 -4.12 -13.79 14.79
C GLY A 340 -2.76 -14.40 15.13
N GLY A 341 -1.72 -14.22 14.30
CA GLY A 341 -0.35 -14.62 14.68
C GLY A 341 0.28 -13.71 15.74
N TYR A 342 -0.34 -12.56 16.03
CA TYR A 342 0.06 -11.67 17.12
C TYR A 342 -0.59 -12.01 18.46
N ASP A 343 -1.67 -12.81 18.50
CA ASP A 343 -2.47 -13.06 19.71
C ASP A 343 -1.59 -13.46 20.93
N ALA A 344 -0.62 -14.35 20.71
CA ALA A 344 0.29 -14.83 21.77
C ALA A 344 1.20 -13.73 22.36
N LEU A 345 1.44 -12.63 21.65
CA LEU A 345 2.22 -11.49 22.17
C LEU A 345 1.49 -10.76 23.29
N TYR A 346 0.14 -10.77 23.23
CA TYR A 346 -0.71 -9.99 24.12
C TYR A 346 -1.05 -10.73 25.42
N GLU A 347 -0.95 -12.08 25.43
CA GLU A 347 -1.33 -12.93 26.57
C GLU A 347 -0.62 -12.56 27.88
N SER A 348 0.64 -12.13 27.81
CA SER A 348 1.43 -11.79 29.00
C SER A 348 1.12 -10.40 29.58
N GLY A 349 0.38 -9.55 28.85
CA GLY A 349 0.12 -8.15 29.21
C GLY A 349 1.31 -7.19 29.08
N HIS A 350 2.52 -7.68 28.75
CA HIS A 350 3.70 -6.84 28.52
C HIS A 350 3.58 -5.98 27.26
N ILE A 351 2.87 -6.50 26.25
CA ILE A 351 2.55 -5.81 25.01
C ILE A 351 1.04 -5.57 25.01
N ARG A 352 0.63 -4.31 24.91
CA ARG A 352 -0.77 -3.93 24.73
C ARG A 352 -1.10 -3.88 23.24
N GLU A 353 -2.26 -4.39 22.88
CA GLU A 353 -2.75 -4.39 21.52
C GLU A 353 -3.41 -3.04 21.18
N ALA A 354 -3.01 -2.42 20.07
CA ALA A 354 -3.71 -1.31 19.45
C ALA A 354 -4.16 -1.69 18.04
N ALA A 355 -5.47 -1.78 17.82
CA ALA A 355 -6.02 -2.20 16.54
C ALA A 355 -6.13 -1.02 15.54
N CYS A 356 -6.11 -1.36 14.25
CA CYS A 356 -6.20 -0.38 13.17
C CYS A 356 -7.66 -0.06 12.77
N MET A 357 -8.14 1.16 13.03
CA MET A 357 -9.48 1.60 12.60
C MET A 357 -9.61 1.64 11.07
N ALA A 358 -8.53 1.91 10.32
CA ALA A 358 -8.57 1.86 8.86
C ALA A 358 -8.91 0.46 8.32
N HIS A 359 -8.47 -0.61 8.99
CA HIS A 359 -8.83 -1.99 8.65
C HIS A 359 -10.31 -2.30 8.97
N ALA A 360 -10.82 -1.83 10.12
CA ALA A 360 -12.24 -1.95 10.46
C ALA A 360 -13.11 -1.19 9.45
N ARG A 361 -12.74 0.06 9.13
CA ARG A 361 -13.38 0.90 8.12
C ARG A 361 -13.35 0.26 6.73
N ARG A 362 -12.23 -0.34 6.32
CA ARG A 362 -12.08 -0.97 4.99
C ARG A 362 -13.14 -2.04 4.75
N LYS A 363 -13.45 -2.86 5.76
CA LYS A 363 -14.51 -3.89 5.66
C LYS A 363 -15.89 -3.29 5.40
N ILE A 364 -16.22 -2.18 6.06
CA ILE A 364 -17.47 -1.44 5.81
C ILE A 364 -17.46 -0.80 4.41
N HIS A 365 -16.34 -0.19 4.05
CA HIS A 365 -16.17 0.46 2.76
C HIS A 365 -16.28 -0.53 1.59
N ASP A 366 -15.74 -1.73 1.71
CA ASP A 366 -15.84 -2.77 0.67
C ASP A 366 -17.30 -3.15 0.41
N GLU A 367 -18.13 -3.21 1.46
CA GLU A 367 -19.58 -3.40 1.32
C GLU A 367 -20.28 -2.18 0.73
N HIS A 368 -19.90 -0.98 1.17
CA HIS A 368 -20.42 0.27 0.61
C HIS A 368 -20.14 0.38 -0.90
N ALA A 369 -18.91 0.10 -1.32
CA ALA A 369 -18.48 0.14 -2.73
C ALA A 369 -19.23 -0.89 -3.59
N ARG A 370 -19.62 -2.04 -3.00
CA ARG A 370 -20.43 -3.06 -3.66
C ARG A 370 -21.91 -2.66 -3.75
N ARG A 371 -22.47 -2.17 -2.65
CA ARG A 371 -23.87 -1.73 -2.54
C ARG A 371 -24.01 -0.66 -1.46
N PRO A 372 -24.07 0.62 -1.85
CA PRO A 372 -24.36 1.70 -0.92
C PRO A 372 -25.72 1.52 -0.26
N THR A 373 -25.77 1.77 1.05
CA THR A 373 -26.99 1.75 1.87
C THR A 373 -26.91 2.87 2.90
N GLU A 374 -28.06 3.26 3.46
CA GLU A 374 -28.08 4.22 4.58
C GLU A 374 -27.19 3.75 5.75
N MET A 375 -27.22 2.46 6.08
CA MET A 375 -26.37 1.87 7.12
C MET A 375 -24.87 2.00 6.81
N THR A 376 -24.44 1.70 5.58
CA THR A 376 -23.02 1.84 5.23
C THR A 376 -22.57 3.30 5.21
N ASN A 377 -23.43 4.20 4.72
CA ASN A 377 -23.19 5.65 4.76
C ASN A 377 -23.01 6.15 6.19
N GLU A 378 -23.94 5.80 7.09
CA GLU A 378 -23.92 6.24 8.47
C GLU A 378 -22.70 5.69 9.23
N ALA A 379 -22.35 4.41 9.02
CA ALA A 379 -21.14 3.83 9.59
C ALA A 379 -19.87 4.58 9.15
N LEU A 380 -19.74 4.88 7.86
CA LEU A 380 -18.60 5.63 7.33
C LEU A 380 -18.57 7.07 7.83
N LYS A 381 -19.73 7.73 7.97
CA LYS A 381 -19.86 9.09 8.50
C LYS A 381 -19.41 9.17 9.96
N ARG A 382 -19.81 8.20 10.80
CA ARG A 382 -19.38 8.11 12.21
C ARG A 382 -17.87 7.95 12.32
N ILE A 383 -17.27 7.06 11.51
CA ILE A 383 -15.81 6.89 11.47
C ILE A 383 -15.12 8.15 10.93
N ALA A 384 -15.71 8.84 9.94
CA ALA A 384 -15.15 10.07 9.41
C ALA A 384 -15.05 11.17 10.47
N ALA A 385 -16.05 11.30 11.35
CA ALA A 385 -16.03 12.27 12.44
C ALA A 385 -14.85 12.05 13.42
N LEU A 386 -14.46 10.79 13.67
CA LEU A 386 -13.26 10.49 14.47
C LEU A 386 -11.99 10.99 13.78
N ASN A 387 -11.88 10.79 12.46
CA ASN A 387 -10.72 11.21 11.67
C ASN A 387 -10.58 12.74 11.59
N VAL A 388 -11.69 13.49 11.64
CA VAL A 388 -11.65 14.95 11.73
C VAL A 388 -10.94 15.40 12.99
N ILE A 389 -11.29 14.81 14.15
CA ILE A 389 -10.64 15.12 15.43
C ILE A 389 -9.15 14.78 15.36
N GLU A 390 -8.81 13.59 14.86
CA GLU A 390 -7.41 13.13 14.76
C GLU A 390 -6.56 13.99 13.82
N ALA A 391 -7.16 14.58 12.77
CA ALA A 391 -6.49 15.53 11.91
C ALA A 391 -6.17 16.85 12.62
N GLU A 392 -7.06 17.34 13.49
CA GLU A 392 -6.86 18.57 14.25
C GLU A 392 -5.78 18.44 15.34
N ILE A 393 -5.70 17.29 16.00
CA ILE A 393 -4.75 17.08 17.12
C ILE A 393 -3.41 16.48 16.69
N ARG A 394 -3.20 16.24 15.39
CA ARG A 394 -1.96 15.66 14.87
C ARG A 394 -0.80 16.64 15.06
N GLY A 395 0.31 16.13 15.59
CA GLY A 395 1.50 16.90 15.90
C GLY A 395 1.50 17.48 17.31
N LEU A 396 0.37 17.42 18.03
CA LEU A 396 0.32 17.80 19.45
C LEU A 396 0.96 16.71 20.34
N PRO A 397 1.50 17.10 21.50
CA PRO A 397 2.00 16.16 22.51
C PRO A 397 0.94 15.12 22.97
N PRO A 398 1.36 13.94 23.45
CA PRO A 398 0.44 12.86 23.81
C PRO A 398 -0.64 13.23 24.85
N ASP A 399 -0.30 14.06 25.83
CA ASP A 399 -1.21 14.52 26.88
C ASP A 399 -2.31 15.44 26.33
N GLU A 400 -1.99 16.38 25.45
CA GLU A 400 -2.99 17.23 24.77
C GLU A 400 -3.91 16.40 23.87
N ARG A 401 -3.35 15.44 23.12
CA ARG A 401 -4.13 14.49 22.32
C ARG A 401 -5.13 13.72 23.19
N LEU A 402 -4.72 13.27 24.38
CA LEU A 402 -5.61 12.58 25.33
C LEU A 402 -6.71 13.48 25.88
N ILE A 403 -6.42 14.75 26.19
CA ILE A 403 -7.43 15.69 26.67
C ILE A 403 -8.53 15.88 25.61
N ALA A 404 -8.14 16.11 24.36
CA ALA A 404 -9.07 16.25 23.25
C ALA A 404 -9.89 14.96 23.02
N ARG A 405 -9.24 13.79 23.05
CA ARG A 405 -9.91 12.49 22.89
C ARG A 405 -10.92 12.21 23.99
N LYS A 406 -10.60 12.55 25.25
CA LYS A 406 -11.54 12.40 26.38
C LYS A 406 -12.82 13.21 26.18
N GLY A 407 -12.71 14.46 25.74
CA GLY A 407 -13.86 15.34 25.57
C GLY A 407 -14.67 15.06 24.28
N ARG A 408 -14.02 14.60 23.21
CA ARG A 408 -14.61 14.57 21.85
C ARG A 408 -14.66 13.18 21.23
N THR A 409 -13.57 12.42 21.29
CA THR A 409 -13.46 11.11 20.63
C THR A 409 -14.19 10.02 21.40
N ILE A 410 -14.05 9.94 22.72
CA ILE A 410 -14.68 8.89 23.54
C ILE A 410 -16.22 8.88 23.40
N PRO A 411 -16.93 10.03 23.46
CA PRO A 411 -18.38 10.04 23.22
C PRO A 411 -18.78 9.53 21.82
N LEU A 412 -18.00 9.85 20.78
CA LEU A 412 -18.26 9.38 19.43
C LEU A 412 -17.97 7.89 19.26
N MET A 413 -16.91 7.37 19.90
CA MET A 413 -16.63 5.94 19.95
C MET A 413 -17.77 5.18 20.64
N GLN A 414 -18.25 5.67 21.78
CA GLN A 414 -19.40 5.07 22.47
C GLN A 414 -20.67 5.10 21.60
N SER A 415 -20.95 6.24 20.96
CA SER A 415 -22.09 6.36 20.04
C SER A 415 -21.98 5.40 18.84
N LEU A 416 -20.78 5.20 18.31
CA LEU A 416 -20.53 4.22 17.24
C LEU A 416 -20.78 2.79 17.75
N HIS A 417 -20.29 2.44 18.95
CA HIS A 417 -20.50 1.13 19.56
C HIS A 417 -21.98 0.79 19.69
N ASP A 418 -22.74 1.67 20.33
CA ASP A 418 -24.15 1.43 20.66
C ASP A 418 -24.98 1.35 19.39
N TRP A 419 -24.66 2.21 18.41
CA TRP A 419 -25.29 2.15 17.09
C TRP A 419 -24.98 0.83 16.37
N VAL A 420 -23.72 0.37 16.38
CA VAL A 420 -23.34 -0.92 15.77
C VAL A 420 -24.09 -2.08 16.44
N LEU A 421 -24.19 -2.10 17.77
CA LEU A 421 -24.94 -3.12 18.50
C LEU A 421 -26.44 -3.12 18.14
N GLU A 422 -27.04 -1.95 17.95
CA GLU A 422 -28.43 -1.84 17.52
C GLU A 422 -28.62 -2.37 16.09
N GLN A 423 -27.75 -1.98 15.15
CA GLN A 423 -27.82 -2.48 13.77
C GLN A 423 -27.61 -4.00 13.69
N MET A 424 -26.78 -4.56 14.57
CA MET A 424 -26.57 -6.01 14.63
C MET A 424 -27.85 -6.80 14.95
N LYS A 425 -28.87 -6.19 15.59
CA LYS A 425 -30.16 -6.85 15.86
C LYS A 425 -31.02 -7.01 14.59
N THR A 426 -30.82 -6.16 13.58
CA THR A 426 -31.62 -6.18 12.35
C THR A 426 -30.94 -6.96 11.22
N LEU A 427 -29.63 -7.17 11.33
CA LEU A 427 -28.84 -7.86 10.31
C LEU A 427 -28.89 -9.38 10.48
N SER A 428 -29.04 -10.09 9.37
CA SER A 428 -28.78 -11.53 9.34
C SER A 428 -27.30 -11.79 9.63
N VAL A 429 -27.00 -12.85 10.40
CA VAL A 429 -25.63 -13.31 10.72
C VAL A 429 -24.78 -13.55 9.46
N HIS A 430 -25.41 -13.89 8.33
CA HIS A 430 -24.72 -14.14 7.07
C HIS A 430 -24.45 -12.88 6.23
N ALA A 431 -25.02 -11.73 6.61
CA ALA A 431 -24.78 -10.48 5.90
C ALA A 431 -23.31 -10.06 6.02
N GLU A 432 -22.71 -9.63 4.92
CA GLU A 432 -21.32 -9.15 4.94
C GLU A 432 -21.14 -7.94 5.86
N MET A 433 -22.16 -7.07 5.96
CA MET A 433 -22.16 -5.97 6.93
C MET A 433 -22.11 -6.47 8.39
N ALA A 434 -22.83 -7.55 8.71
CA ALA A 434 -22.77 -8.17 10.04
C ALA A 434 -21.38 -8.74 10.35
N LYS A 435 -20.67 -9.27 9.34
CA LYS A 435 -19.27 -9.71 9.49
C LYS A 435 -18.33 -8.53 9.71
N ALA A 436 -18.55 -7.40 9.03
CA ALA A 436 -17.76 -6.18 9.24
C ALA A 436 -17.94 -5.62 10.66
N PHE A 437 -19.18 -5.57 11.15
CA PHE A 437 -19.47 -5.16 12.54
C PHE A 437 -18.96 -6.16 13.57
N THR A 438 -19.13 -7.46 13.36
CA THR A 438 -18.55 -8.50 14.22
C THR A 438 -17.03 -8.34 14.34
N TYR A 439 -16.34 -8.03 13.22
CA TYR A 439 -14.91 -7.75 13.25
C TYR A 439 -14.59 -6.54 14.13
N MET A 440 -15.30 -5.43 13.97
CA MET A 440 -15.09 -4.23 14.77
C MET A 440 -15.34 -4.48 16.27
N LEU A 441 -16.44 -5.16 16.60
CA LEU A 441 -16.79 -5.49 17.98
C LEU A 441 -15.78 -6.44 18.63
N LYS A 442 -15.28 -7.44 17.88
CA LYS A 442 -14.23 -8.34 18.37
C LYS A 442 -12.95 -7.58 18.77
N GLN A 443 -12.66 -6.50 18.06
CA GLN A 443 -11.45 -5.68 18.25
C GLN A 443 -11.73 -4.43 19.08
N TRP A 444 -12.90 -4.31 19.71
CA TRP A 444 -13.37 -3.03 20.26
C TRP A 444 -12.44 -2.45 21.31
N ASP A 445 -11.93 -3.29 22.22
CA ASP A 445 -11.01 -2.84 23.26
C ASP A 445 -9.69 -2.31 22.68
N ALA A 446 -9.07 -3.08 21.78
CA ALA A 446 -7.87 -2.68 21.05
C ALA A 446 -8.08 -1.45 20.15
N LEU A 447 -9.28 -1.30 19.57
CA LEU A 447 -9.67 -0.10 18.81
C LEU A 447 -9.86 1.12 19.71
N ASN A 448 -9.99 0.95 21.03
CA ASN A 448 -10.07 2.04 22.00
C ASN A 448 -8.73 2.35 22.68
N GLU A 449 -7.65 1.60 22.40
CA GLU A 449 -6.33 1.86 23.00
C GLU A 449 -5.83 3.28 22.66
N TYR A 450 -6.10 3.79 21.45
CA TYR A 450 -5.74 5.16 21.09
C TYR A 450 -6.50 6.22 21.89
N CYS A 451 -7.70 5.91 22.40
CA CYS A 451 -8.42 6.81 23.30
C CYS A 451 -7.80 6.87 24.71
N ARG A 452 -7.00 5.86 25.08
CA ARG A 452 -6.36 5.72 26.39
C ARG A 452 -4.89 6.13 26.38
N ASN A 453 -4.25 6.10 25.21
CA ASN A 453 -2.85 6.43 25.02
C ASN A 453 -2.64 7.47 23.90
N GLY A 454 -2.09 8.64 24.25
CA GLY A 454 -1.86 9.76 23.34
C GLY A 454 -0.79 9.53 22.28
N GLN A 455 0.08 8.53 22.45
CA GLN A 455 1.12 8.15 21.47
C GLN A 455 0.54 7.30 20.33
N VAL A 456 -0.57 6.64 20.59
CA VAL A 456 -1.19 5.67 19.66
C VAL A 456 -2.03 6.43 18.63
N GLU A 457 -1.91 5.98 17.39
CA GLU A 457 -2.65 6.53 16.26
C GLU A 457 -4.02 5.85 16.13
N ILE A 458 -4.98 6.46 15.45
CA ILE A 458 -6.26 5.80 15.14
C ILE A 458 -6.09 4.62 14.16
N ASP A 459 -5.00 4.60 13.37
CA ASP A 459 -4.72 3.59 12.37
C ASP A 459 -3.24 3.20 12.27
N ASN A 460 -2.98 2.09 11.58
CA ASN A 460 -1.65 1.54 11.36
C ASN A 460 -1.05 1.94 9.99
N ASN A 461 -1.48 3.07 9.41
CA ASN A 461 -1.05 3.46 8.07
C ASN A 461 0.47 3.70 7.99
N ILE A 462 1.12 4.09 9.09
CA ILE A 462 2.58 4.24 9.16
C ILE A 462 3.28 2.91 8.82
N GLY A 463 2.86 1.80 9.44
CA GLY A 463 3.37 0.45 9.14
C GLY A 463 3.06 0.02 7.70
N GLU A 464 1.81 0.17 7.26
CA GLU A 464 1.38 -0.18 5.89
C GLU A 464 2.16 0.61 4.82
N ASN A 465 2.40 1.91 5.07
CA ASN A 465 3.13 2.79 4.17
C ASN A 465 4.60 2.39 4.05
N ALA A 466 5.24 1.97 5.15
CA ALA A 466 6.61 1.50 5.14
C ALA A 466 6.77 0.26 4.23
N LEU A 467 5.79 -0.66 4.22
CA LEU A 467 5.81 -1.85 3.35
C LEU A 467 5.63 -1.54 1.86
N ARG A 468 5.15 -0.35 1.48
CA ARG A 468 4.94 0.00 0.06
C ARG A 468 6.24 -0.05 -0.74
N THR A 469 7.38 0.32 -0.15
CA THR A 469 8.70 0.23 -0.80
C THR A 469 9.01 -1.22 -1.21
N VAL A 470 8.76 -2.17 -0.31
CA VAL A 470 8.95 -3.60 -0.58
C VAL A 470 7.95 -4.09 -1.63
N ALA A 471 6.70 -3.61 -1.58
CA ALA A 471 5.66 -4.01 -2.51
C ALA A 471 5.95 -3.59 -3.96
N VAL A 472 6.56 -2.43 -4.18
CA VAL A 472 7.03 -2.00 -5.52
C VAL A 472 8.24 -2.83 -5.94
N GLY A 473 9.23 -2.98 -5.05
CA GLY A 473 10.42 -3.77 -5.34
C GLY A 473 10.10 -5.20 -5.76
N ARG A 474 9.30 -5.93 -4.99
CA ARG A 474 8.99 -7.35 -5.28
C ARG A 474 8.27 -7.56 -6.62
N LYS A 475 7.54 -6.55 -7.11
CA LYS A 475 6.94 -6.59 -8.46
C LYS A 475 8.02 -6.53 -9.56
N ASN A 476 9.13 -5.85 -9.31
CA ASN A 476 10.19 -5.63 -10.29
C ASN A 476 11.23 -6.75 -10.34
N TYR A 477 11.70 -7.26 -9.20
CA TYR A 477 12.72 -8.33 -9.16
C TYR A 477 12.17 -9.74 -8.92
N LEU A 478 10.84 -9.89 -8.79
CA LEU A 478 10.04 -11.13 -8.75
C LEU A 478 10.27 -12.09 -7.57
N PHE A 479 11.50 -12.32 -7.14
CA PHE A 479 11.84 -13.25 -6.05
C PHE A 479 13.19 -12.94 -5.39
N PHE A 480 13.37 -13.44 -4.17
CA PHE A 480 14.68 -13.61 -3.53
C PHE A 480 15.29 -14.95 -3.89
N GLY A 481 16.62 -14.99 -4.06
CA GLY A 481 17.32 -16.20 -4.48
C GLY A 481 17.46 -17.26 -3.38
N SER A 482 17.36 -16.86 -2.11
CA SER A 482 17.52 -17.70 -0.92
C SER A 482 17.03 -16.95 0.33
N ASP A 483 16.96 -17.62 1.48
CA ASP A 483 16.70 -16.97 2.78
C ASP A 483 17.73 -15.89 3.09
N ASN A 484 19.03 -16.16 2.89
CA ASN A 484 20.08 -15.16 3.08
C ASN A 484 19.87 -13.93 2.18
N GLY A 485 19.31 -14.12 0.98
CA GLY A 485 18.93 -13.00 0.11
C GLY A 485 17.77 -12.18 0.68
N GLY A 486 16.81 -12.82 1.34
CA GLY A 486 15.73 -12.17 2.08
C GLY A 486 16.22 -11.41 3.30
N GLU A 487 17.13 -11.98 4.08
CA GLU A 487 17.77 -11.31 5.22
C GLU A 487 18.58 -10.08 4.80
N ALA A 488 19.43 -10.21 3.78
CA ALA A 488 20.19 -9.08 3.24
C ALA A 488 19.25 -7.97 2.77
N ALA A 489 18.14 -8.33 2.11
CA ALA A 489 17.11 -7.37 1.73
C ALA A 489 16.47 -6.67 2.93
N ALA A 490 16.14 -7.39 4.00
CA ALA A 490 15.57 -6.81 5.22
C ALA A 490 16.52 -5.76 5.85
N ILE A 491 17.81 -6.09 5.95
CA ILE A 491 18.86 -5.18 6.45
C ILE A 491 18.89 -3.89 5.63
N ILE A 492 19.02 -4.03 4.30
CA ILE A 492 19.16 -2.88 3.41
C ILE A 492 17.86 -2.04 3.38
N TYR A 493 16.69 -2.67 3.36
CA TYR A 493 15.41 -1.96 3.42
C TYR A 493 15.25 -1.16 4.72
N SER A 494 15.72 -1.68 5.86
CA SER A 494 15.62 -1.00 7.15
C SER A 494 16.43 0.30 7.16
N LEU A 495 17.68 0.21 6.71
CA LEU A 495 18.60 1.34 6.70
C LEU A 495 18.17 2.42 5.71
N LEU A 496 17.80 2.03 4.48
CA LEU A 496 17.37 3.00 3.45
C LEU A 496 15.98 3.56 3.70
N GLY A 497 15.08 2.75 4.25
CA GLY A 497 13.78 3.21 4.73
C GLY A 497 13.94 4.26 5.82
N THR A 498 14.89 4.05 6.75
CA THR A 498 15.20 5.01 7.81
C THR A 498 15.83 6.29 7.27
N CYS A 499 16.74 6.22 6.27
CA CYS A 499 17.24 7.41 5.58
C CYS A 499 16.09 8.27 5.05
N ARG A 500 15.16 7.63 4.32
CA ARG A 500 13.99 8.32 3.76
C ARG A 500 13.11 8.96 4.85
N LEU A 501 12.86 8.27 5.96
CA LEU A 501 12.04 8.81 7.05
C LEU A 501 12.65 10.07 7.69
N ASN A 502 13.98 10.16 7.69
CA ASN A 502 14.75 11.28 8.24
C ASN A 502 15.14 12.34 7.19
N GLY A 503 14.72 12.21 5.93
CA GLY A 503 15.07 13.16 4.88
C GLY A 503 16.56 13.14 4.49
N VAL A 504 17.25 12.03 4.74
CA VAL A 504 18.67 11.83 4.42
C VAL A 504 18.79 11.19 3.04
N GLU A 505 19.65 11.73 2.17
CA GLU A 505 19.90 11.18 0.83
C GLU A 505 20.56 9.79 0.95
N PRO A 506 19.87 8.70 0.54
CA PRO A 506 20.32 7.34 0.85
C PRO A 506 21.64 6.93 0.19
N GLU A 507 21.95 7.43 -1.01
CA GLU A 507 23.16 7.06 -1.74
C GLU A 507 24.41 7.68 -1.12
N GLY A 508 24.35 8.96 -0.77
CA GLY A 508 25.36 9.73 -0.09
C GLY A 508 25.66 9.17 1.29
N TRP A 509 24.62 8.88 2.08
CA TRP A 509 24.76 8.23 3.37
C TRP A 509 25.41 6.85 3.24
N LEU A 510 24.93 5.98 2.33
CA LEU A 510 25.53 4.66 2.13
C LEU A 510 26.99 4.75 1.72
N ARG A 511 27.34 5.68 0.83
CA ARG A 511 28.71 5.88 0.36
C ARG A 511 29.63 6.21 1.54
N GLU A 512 29.21 7.10 2.42
CA GLU A 512 29.96 7.47 3.61
C GLU A 512 30.09 6.29 4.58
N VAL A 513 28.98 5.63 4.93
CA VAL A 513 28.99 4.48 5.83
C VAL A 513 29.87 3.35 5.30
N ILE A 514 29.71 2.96 4.04
CA ILE A 514 30.50 1.88 3.41
C ILE A 514 32.00 2.23 3.39
N SER A 515 32.36 3.51 3.29
CA SER A 515 33.78 3.94 3.30
C SER A 515 34.45 3.82 4.67
N LYS A 516 33.69 3.78 5.77
CA LYS A 516 34.21 3.83 7.15
C LYS A 516 33.92 2.58 7.96
N ILE A 517 32.83 1.87 7.68
CA ILE A 517 32.33 0.71 8.48
C ILE A 517 33.35 -0.44 8.60
N ASN A 518 34.39 -0.43 7.77
CA ASN A 518 35.44 -1.44 7.85
C ASN A 518 36.35 -1.29 9.07
N ASP A 519 36.65 -0.04 9.42
CA ASP A 519 37.60 0.33 10.45
C ASP A 519 36.91 1.08 11.61
N TRP A 520 35.58 1.21 11.56
CA TRP A 520 34.82 1.91 12.58
C TRP A 520 34.74 1.09 13.88
N PRO A 521 34.94 1.71 15.07
CA PRO A 521 34.82 1.02 16.34
C PRO A 521 33.43 0.39 16.52
N SER A 522 33.37 -0.89 16.90
CA SER A 522 32.12 -1.65 17.04
C SER A 522 31.18 -1.07 18.10
N ASN A 523 31.71 -0.40 19.12
CA ASN A 523 30.96 0.25 20.19
C ASN A 523 30.47 1.67 19.84
N ARG A 524 30.74 2.15 18.62
CA ARG A 524 30.36 3.50 18.13
C ARG A 524 29.57 3.42 16.82
N VAL A 525 29.03 2.26 16.48
CA VAL A 525 28.32 2.03 15.21
C VAL A 525 27.03 2.85 15.13
N ASP A 526 26.43 3.19 16.27
CA ASP A 526 25.28 4.09 16.40
C ASP A 526 25.54 5.48 15.81
N GLU A 527 26.78 5.98 15.85
CA GLU A 527 27.17 7.25 15.21
C GLU A 527 27.00 7.23 13.68
N LEU A 528 26.90 6.05 13.07
CA LEU A 528 26.68 5.88 11.63
C LEU A 528 25.19 5.79 11.24
N LEU A 529 24.26 5.86 12.20
CA LEU A 529 22.83 5.83 11.91
C LEU A 529 22.42 7.04 11.05
N PRO A 530 21.35 6.92 10.23
CA PRO A 530 21.03 7.92 9.21
C PRO A 530 20.94 9.36 9.72
N TRP A 531 20.29 9.60 10.85
CA TRP A 531 20.09 10.94 11.40
C TRP A 531 21.36 11.59 11.98
N ASN A 532 22.45 10.82 12.19
CA ASN A 532 23.71 11.35 12.72
C ASN A 532 24.65 11.89 11.62
N LEU A 533 24.41 11.53 10.36
CA LEU A 533 25.27 11.86 9.21
C LEU A 533 24.62 12.86 8.24
N SER A 534 23.79 13.76 8.76
CA SER A 534 22.97 14.74 8.01
C SER A 534 23.75 15.81 7.22
N SER A 535 25.08 15.71 7.15
CA SER A 535 25.95 16.60 6.37
C SER A 535 26.01 16.29 4.87
N VAL A 536 25.41 15.20 4.41
CA VAL A 536 25.33 14.86 2.97
C VAL A 536 23.97 15.32 2.43
N LYS A 537 23.88 16.60 2.06
CA LYS A 537 22.80 17.13 1.23
C LYS A 537 23.20 17.06 -0.24
#